data_AF-A0A497H245-F1
#
_entry.id   AF-A0A497H245-F1
#
_cell.length_a   1.000
_cell.length_b   1.000
_cell.length_c   1.000
_cell.angle_alpha   90.00
_cell.angle_beta   90.00
_cell.angle_gamma   90.00
#
_symmetry.space_group_name_H-M   'P 1'
#
loop_
_entity.id
_entity.type
_entity.pdbx_description
1 polymer ?
#
loop_
_entity_poly.entity_id
_entity_poly.type
_entity_poly.pdbx_seq_one_letter_code
_entity_poly.pdbx_strand_id
1 'polypeptide(L)'
;NGKINVVYSYESGAIDEDGDTLYYLWDFGDGTSTWSGPHASGEKTSVSHTWSRKGTYQVRVKAKDMYGRESEWSDPLPVSMPLFNCMPLLEKLIEWLHAIRLLRFPWEWLGAS
;
A
#
# COMPACT_ATOMS: atom_id res chain seq x y z
N ASN A 1 -2.99 -5.05 -4.09
CA ASN A 1 -3.34 -3.62 -3.85
C ASN A 1 -3.89 -3.47 -2.44
N GLY A 2 -3.27 -2.62 -1.62
CA GLY A 2 -3.75 -2.25 -0.30
C GLY A 2 -4.71 -1.06 -0.34
N LYS A 3 -5.10 -0.54 0.82
CA LYS A 3 -5.92 0.66 1.00
C LYS A 3 -5.14 1.70 1.80
N ILE A 4 -5.30 2.96 1.44
CA ILE A 4 -4.80 4.07 2.25
C ILE A 4 -5.45 4.06 3.64
N ASN A 5 -4.75 4.55 4.65
CA ASN A 5 -5.17 4.64 6.05
C ASN A 5 -5.55 3.28 6.69
N VAL A 6 -5.00 2.18 6.16
CA VAL A 6 -5.08 0.84 6.76
C VAL A 6 -3.70 0.43 7.22
N VAL A 7 -3.63 -0.14 8.43
CA VAL A 7 -2.41 -0.69 9.02
C VAL A 7 -2.09 -2.03 8.37
N TYR A 8 -0.83 -2.19 7.93
CA TYR A 8 -0.28 -3.43 7.41
C TYR A 8 0.91 -3.87 8.26
N SER A 9 1.04 -5.16 8.51
CA SER A 9 2.17 -5.74 9.24
C SER A 9 3.16 -6.41 8.28
N TYR A 10 4.43 -6.26 8.59
CA TYR A 10 5.57 -6.77 7.83
C TYR A 10 6.44 -7.61 8.75
N GLU A 11 6.92 -8.74 8.22
CA GLU A 11 7.85 -9.64 8.92
C GLU A 11 9.13 -9.82 8.11
N SER A 12 10.25 -9.92 8.81
CA SER A 12 11.54 -10.28 8.22
C SER A 12 12.39 -11.02 9.24
N GLY A 13 13.49 -11.60 8.80
CA GLY A 13 14.49 -12.24 9.64
C GLY A 13 15.78 -12.44 8.85
N ALA A 14 16.90 -12.46 9.57
CA ALA A 14 18.22 -12.73 9.05
C ALA A 14 19.00 -13.58 10.05
N ILE A 15 20.01 -14.28 9.53
CA ILE A 15 20.94 -15.06 10.32
C ILE A 15 22.28 -14.34 10.24
N ASP A 16 22.79 -13.95 11.39
CA ASP A 16 24.19 -13.55 11.54
C ASP A 16 25.06 -14.81 11.70
N GLU A 17 26.17 -14.90 10.95
CA GLU A 17 27.05 -16.08 10.94
C GLU A 17 27.79 -16.30 12.26
N ASP A 18 28.09 -15.22 12.98
CA ASP A 18 28.73 -15.25 14.30
C ASP A 18 27.68 -15.44 15.43
N GLY A 19 26.39 -15.41 15.09
CA GLY A 19 25.29 -15.51 16.04
C GLY A 19 25.02 -14.21 16.78
N ASP A 20 25.49 -13.07 16.25
CA ASP A 20 25.29 -11.77 16.87
C ASP A 20 23.82 -11.36 16.90
N THR A 21 23.50 -10.46 17.82
CA THR A 21 22.18 -9.84 17.91
C THR A 21 21.98 -8.83 16.77
N LEU A 22 20.78 -8.81 16.21
CA LEU A 22 20.46 -8.04 15.01
C LEU A 22 19.47 -6.91 15.28
N TYR A 23 19.63 -5.81 14.54
CA TYR A 23 18.67 -4.72 14.40
C TYR A 23 18.27 -4.60 12.93
N TYR A 24 17.02 -4.26 12.67
CA TYR A 24 16.48 -4.15 11.31
C TYR A 24 16.02 -2.73 11.02
N LEU A 25 16.54 -2.13 9.94
CA LEU A 25 16.05 -0.85 9.42
C LEU A 25 15.04 -1.11 8.33
N TRP A 26 13.81 -0.70 8.57
CA TRP A 26 12.70 -0.76 7.62
C TRP A 26 12.59 0.55 6.86
N ASP A 27 12.50 0.49 5.54
CA ASP A 27 12.17 1.60 4.64
C ASP A 27 10.84 1.28 3.96
N PHE A 28 9.82 2.12 4.19
CA PHE A 28 8.48 1.90 3.64
C PHE A 28 8.26 2.59 2.28
N GLY A 29 9.30 3.21 1.71
CA GLY A 29 9.26 3.82 0.38
C GLY A 29 8.47 5.13 0.29
N ASP A 30 7.95 5.65 1.40
CA ASP A 30 7.23 6.92 1.51
C ASP A 30 8.05 8.02 2.21
N GLY A 31 9.34 7.76 2.45
CA GLY A 31 10.25 8.63 3.19
C GLY A 31 10.27 8.34 4.69
N THR A 32 9.48 7.39 5.18
CA THR A 32 9.56 6.91 6.57
C THR A 32 10.45 5.68 6.67
N SER A 33 11.25 5.63 7.73
CA SER A 33 12.07 4.48 8.08
C SER A 33 12.13 4.29 9.59
N THR A 34 12.21 3.04 10.06
CA THR A 34 12.29 2.74 11.49
C THR A 34 13.25 1.60 11.79
N TRP A 35 13.99 1.73 12.90
CA TRP A 35 14.79 0.64 13.44
C TRP A 35 13.95 -0.22 14.38
N SER A 36 14.06 -1.54 14.25
CA SER A 36 13.48 -2.54 15.15
C SER A 36 14.58 -3.44 15.69
N GLY A 37 14.63 -3.63 17.01
CA GLY A 37 15.61 -4.49 17.67
C GLY A 37 15.92 -4.04 19.10
N PRO A 38 16.79 -4.78 19.79
CA PRO A 38 17.51 -5.97 19.33
C PRO A 38 16.61 -7.22 19.14
N HIS A 39 17.01 -8.12 18.24
CA HIS A 39 16.42 -9.46 18.01
C HIS A 39 17.54 -10.52 17.96
N ALA A 40 17.28 -11.74 18.40
CA ALA A 40 18.27 -12.81 18.28
C ALA A 40 18.53 -13.19 16.80
N SER A 41 19.74 -13.67 16.48
CA SER A 41 20.02 -14.22 15.15
C SER A 41 19.02 -15.34 14.81
N GLY A 42 18.40 -15.27 13.63
CA GLY A 42 17.35 -16.20 13.19
C GLY A 42 15.94 -15.93 13.75
N GLU A 43 15.77 -14.95 14.64
CA GLU A 43 14.45 -14.53 15.12
C GLU A 43 13.74 -13.66 14.08
N LYS A 44 12.42 -13.81 14.00
CA LYS A 44 11.58 -12.94 13.17
C LYS A 44 11.32 -11.62 13.87
N THR A 45 11.46 -10.53 13.14
CA THR A 45 11.01 -9.20 13.55
C THR A 45 9.68 -8.84 12.87
N SER A 46 8.81 -8.11 13.56
CA SER A 46 7.55 -7.61 13.01
C SER A 46 7.37 -6.11 13.26
N VAL A 47 6.97 -5.38 12.23
CA VAL A 47 6.62 -3.95 12.31
C VAL A 47 5.33 -3.67 11.55
N SER A 48 4.63 -2.62 11.93
CA SER A 48 3.43 -2.18 11.23
C SER A 48 3.61 -0.80 10.62
N HIS A 49 2.99 -0.58 9.46
CA HIS A 49 3.00 0.70 8.76
C HIS A 49 1.66 1.04 8.12
N THR A 50 1.43 2.33 7.86
CA THR A 50 0.22 2.83 7.19
C THR A 50 0.60 3.91 6.19
N TRP A 51 0.08 3.80 4.97
CA TRP A 51 0.22 4.85 3.96
C TRP A 51 -1.02 5.73 3.91
N SER A 52 -0.84 7.04 4.03
CA SER A 52 -1.93 8.02 3.94
C SER A 52 -2.18 8.53 2.51
N ARG A 53 -1.27 8.23 1.59
CA ARG A 53 -1.29 8.70 0.19
C ARG A 53 -1.37 7.54 -0.77
N LYS A 54 -1.92 7.81 -1.95
CA LYS A 54 -1.85 6.85 -3.05
C LYS A 54 -0.43 6.78 -3.62
N GLY A 55 -0.05 5.59 -4.06
CA GLY A 55 1.24 5.37 -4.68
C GLY A 55 1.60 3.90 -4.78
N THR A 56 2.71 3.63 -5.44
CA THR A 56 3.42 2.36 -5.33
C THR A 56 4.67 2.60 -4.51
N TYR A 57 4.83 1.80 -3.46
CA TYR A 57 5.89 1.91 -2.47
C TYR A 57 6.78 0.68 -2.51
N GLN A 58 8.09 0.86 -2.42
CA GLN A 58 9.06 -0.23 -2.44
C GLN A 58 9.55 -0.48 -1.02
N VAL A 59 8.88 -1.38 -0.31
CA VAL A 59 9.25 -1.70 1.07
C VAL A 59 10.53 -2.54 1.06
N ARG A 60 11.52 -2.14 1.86
CA ARG A 60 12.80 -2.84 1.98
C ARG A 60 13.25 -2.88 3.43
N VAL A 61 14.12 -3.82 3.74
CA VAL A 61 14.73 -3.96 5.06
C VAL A 61 16.20 -4.32 4.92
N LYS A 62 17.05 -3.80 5.82
CA LYS A 62 18.42 -4.28 6.01
C LYS A 62 18.70 -4.54 7.48
N ALA A 63 19.65 -5.41 7.77
CA ALA A 63 20.07 -5.73 9.12
C ALA A 63 21.36 -4.98 9.49
N LYS A 64 21.61 -4.80 10.78
CA LYS A 64 22.93 -4.53 11.33
C LYS A 64 23.16 -5.35 12.59
N ASP A 65 24.40 -5.76 12.81
CA ASP A 65 24.80 -6.42 14.05
C ASP A 65 25.04 -5.42 15.20
N MET A 66 25.36 -5.95 16.38
CA MET A 66 25.68 -5.15 17.56
C MET A 66 27.00 -4.36 17.44
N TYR A 67 27.85 -4.68 16.47
CA TYR A 67 29.08 -3.97 16.14
C TYR A 67 28.87 -2.86 15.09
N GLY A 68 27.64 -2.74 14.56
CA GLY A 68 27.26 -1.73 13.58
C GLY A 68 27.59 -2.09 12.13
N ARG A 69 27.98 -3.34 11.83
CA ARG A 69 28.14 -3.80 10.45
C ARG A 69 26.76 -4.03 9.85
N GLU A 70 26.53 -3.50 8.65
CA GLU A 70 25.23 -3.55 7.98
C GLU A 70 25.23 -4.54 6.82
N SER A 71 24.09 -5.18 6.58
CA SER A 71 23.85 -5.97 5.38
C SER A 71 23.48 -5.08 4.19
N GLU A 72 23.46 -5.67 3.01
CA GLU A 72 22.72 -5.12 1.87
C GLU A 72 21.22 -5.04 2.18
N TRP A 73 20.52 -4.19 1.43
CA TRP A 73 19.06 -4.15 1.44
C TRP A 73 18.46 -5.43 0.86
N SER A 74 17.32 -5.84 1.39
CA SER A 74 16.49 -6.87 0.76
C SER A 74 16.03 -6.46 -0.64
N ASP A 75 15.60 -7.45 -1.41
CA ASP A 75 14.78 -7.18 -2.59
C ASP A 75 13.56 -6.33 -2.21
N PRO A 76 13.17 -5.36 -3.05
CA PRO A 76 12.02 -4.52 -2.79
C PRO A 76 10.72 -5.31 -2.88
N LEU A 77 9.85 -5.14 -1.87
CA LEU A 77 8.47 -5.60 -1.90
C LEU A 77 7.56 -4.46 -2.41
N PRO A 78 7.02 -4.55 -3.65
CA PRO A 78 6.13 -3.52 -4.19
C PRO A 78 4.75 -3.57 -3.53
N VAL A 79 4.37 -2.47 -2.89
CA VAL A 79 3.07 -2.27 -2.26
C VAL A 79 2.33 -1.14 -2.97
N SER A 80 1.22 -1.48 -3.63
CA SER A 80 0.36 -0.50 -4.32
C SER A 80 -0.82 -0.08 -3.45
N MET A 81 -0.93 1.22 -3.17
CA MET A 81 -2.04 1.87 -2.47
C MET A 81 -2.83 2.74 -3.44
N PRO A 82 -3.80 2.20 -4.19
CA PRO A 82 -4.71 3.02 -4.97
C PRO A 82 -5.62 3.86 -4.05
N LEU A 83 -6.04 5.04 -4.52
CA LEU A 83 -7.26 5.66 -3.99
C LEU A 83 -8.40 4.69 -4.29
N PHE A 84 -9.12 4.20 -3.28
CA PHE A 84 -10.30 3.38 -3.52
C PHE A 84 -11.33 4.19 -4.32
N ASN A 85 -11.49 3.79 -5.59
CA ASN A 85 -12.62 3.95 -6.51
C ASN A 85 -13.46 5.24 -6.36
N CYS A 86 -13.01 6.35 -6.96
CA CYS A 86 -13.81 7.58 -6.90
C CYS A 86 -15.11 7.55 -7.71
N MET A 87 -15.43 6.53 -8.52
CA MET A 87 -16.58 6.64 -9.43
C MET A 87 -17.50 5.42 -9.66
N PRO A 88 -17.85 4.56 -8.68
CA PRO A 88 -19.09 3.80 -8.85
C PRO A 88 -20.33 4.72 -8.76
N LEU A 89 -20.19 5.90 -8.15
CA LEU A 89 -21.26 6.87 -7.96
C LEU A 89 -21.38 7.85 -9.15
N LEU A 90 -20.26 8.21 -9.81
CA LEU A 90 -20.33 9.03 -11.04
C LEU A 90 -20.83 8.21 -12.23
N GLU A 91 -20.48 6.92 -12.35
CA GLU A 91 -21.06 6.06 -13.40
C GLU A 91 -22.57 5.90 -13.21
N LYS A 92 -23.05 5.64 -11.99
CA LYS A 92 -24.50 5.63 -11.70
C LYS A 92 -25.17 6.99 -11.94
N LEU A 93 -24.48 8.10 -11.64
CA LEU A 93 -25.02 9.43 -11.92
C LEU A 93 -25.09 9.71 -13.43
N ILE A 94 -24.11 9.26 -14.22
CA ILE A 94 -24.11 9.34 -15.69
C ILE A 94 -25.22 8.45 -16.28
N GLU A 95 -25.37 7.22 -15.79
CA GLU A 95 -26.48 6.34 -16.17
C GLU A 95 -27.84 6.93 -15.82
N TRP A 96 -27.96 7.53 -14.63
CA TRP A 96 -29.18 8.21 -14.18
C TRP A 96 -29.49 9.45 -15.03
N LEU A 97 -28.48 10.25 -15.39
CA LEU A 97 -28.63 11.38 -16.31
C LEU A 97 -29.00 10.92 -17.73
N HIS A 98 -28.44 9.81 -18.23
CA HIS A 98 -28.86 9.20 -19.50
C HIS A 98 -30.30 8.66 -19.44
N ALA A 99 -30.69 8.01 -18.34
CA ALA A 99 -32.05 7.52 -18.13
C ALA A 99 -33.09 8.67 -18.08
N ILE A 100 -32.76 9.79 -17.44
CA ILE A 100 -33.61 10.99 -17.42
C ILE A 100 -33.72 11.63 -18.80
N ARG A 101 -32.64 11.63 -19.59
CA ARG A 101 -32.63 12.15 -20.96
C ARG A 101 -33.54 11.33 -21.88
N LEU A 102 -33.68 10.02 -21.63
CA LEU A 102 -34.60 9.13 -22.35
C LEU A 102 -36.06 9.27 -21.87
N LEU A 103 -36.29 9.60 -20.60
CA LEU A 103 -37.64 9.82 -20.03
C LEU A 103 -38.23 11.20 -20.33
N ARG A 104 -37.44 12.15 -20.85
CA ARG A 104 -37.90 13.50 -21.25
C ARG A 104 -38.37 13.64 -22.70
N PHE A 105 -38.27 12.59 -23.52
CA PHE A 105 -38.86 12.56 -24.87
C PHE A 105 -39.79 11.37 -25.13
N PRO A 106 -40.92 11.21 -24.40
CA PRO A 106 -41.88 10.17 -24.76
C PRO A 106 -43.19 10.75 -25.31
N TRP A 107 -43.25 11.73 -26.24
CA TRP A 107 -44.52 12.16 -26.88
C TRP A 107 -44.50 13.31 -27.94
N GLU A 108 -43.49 13.51 -28.81
CA GLU A 108 -43.80 14.29 -30.04
C GLU A 108 -44.67 13.42 -30.98
N TRP A 109 -45.97 13.37 -30.67
CA TRP A 109 -47.01 12.70 -31.42
C TRP A 109 -47.27 13.40 -32.75
N LEU A 110 -47.50 12.57 -33.77
CA LEU A 110 -48.59 12.67 -34.74
C LEU A 110 -49.18 14.06 -34.94
N GLY A 111 -48.95 14.65 -36.11
CA GLY A 111 -49.78 15.76 -36.58
C GLY A 111 -49.20 16.53 -37.74
N ALA A 112 -49.15 15.94 -38.93
CA ALA A 112 -49.22 16.70 -40.18
C ALA A 112 -49.74 15.83 -41.32
N SER A 113 -51.06 15.98 -41.53
CA SER A 113 -51.90 15.70 -42.72
C SER A 113 -51.69 14.43 -43.53
#